data_AF-A0A212J5X6-F1
#
_entry.id   AF-A0A212J5X6-F1
#
_cell.length_a   1.000
_cell.length_b   1.000
_cell.length_c   1.000
_cell.angle_alpha   90.00
_cell.angle_beta   90.00
_cell.angle_gamma   90.00
#
_symmetry.space_group_name_H-M   'P 1'
#
loop_
_entity.id
_entity.type
_entity.pdbx_description
1 polymer ?
#
loop_
_entity_poly.entity_id
_entity_poly.type
_entity_poly.pdbx_seq_one_letter_code
_entity_poly.pdbx_strand_id
1 'polypeptide(L)'
;MKNLLLIITCAFIFISCDDKEYPPHDIQISTIGDGDVNGSGTYGFGKNCIISAWANDGNGFLGWFEDGKLINKEEVYSFDVYKDRTLTAVFADTICSVRIYDMRSGNGSEVIVERLNVRKGKFYNFKAVPSGSESFTGWYDESMNKISKDFDIQIKIEKNRKLYRRFQR
;
A
#
# COMPACT_ATOMS: atom_id res chain seq x y z
N MET A 1 47.36 -15.91 -73.13
CA MET A 1 46.62 -16.34 -71.92
C MET A 1 47.18 -15.61 -70.72
N LYS A 2 46.28 -15.23 -69.80
CA LYS A 2 46.51 -14.69 -68.44
C LYS A 2 46.68 -13.17 -68.31
N ASN A 3 45.51 -12.54 -68.33
CA ASN A 3 44.97 -11.56 -67.37
C ASN A 3 45.86 -10.42 -66.87
N LEU A 4 45.59 -9.28 -67.49
CA LEU A 4 45.62 -7.94 -66.91
C LEU A 4 44.50 -7.80 -65.84
N LEU A 5 44.81 -7.30 -64.64
CA LEU A 5 43.84 -6.50 -63.87
C LEU A 5 44.57 -5.35 -63.16
N LEU A 6 43.92 -4.20 -63.22
CA LEU A 6 44.43 -2.84 -63.17
C LEU A 6 43.78 -2.12 -61.97
N ILE A 7 44.60 -1.45 -61.15
CA ILE A 7 44.35 -0.19 -60.41
C ILE A 7 43.36 -0.15 -59.23
N ILE A 8 43.93 0.22 -58.07
CA ILE A 8 43.49 1.17 -57.02
C ILE A 8 41.99 1.23 -56.70
N THR A 9 41.59 0.91 -55.46
CA THR A 9 40.55 1.67 -54.74
C THR A 9 40.40 1.31 -53.26
N CYS A 10 40.13 2.36 -52.49
CA CYS A 10 39.25 2.41 -51.30
C CYS A 10 39.79 1.98 -49.93
N ALA A 11 39.90 3.01 -49.08
CA ALA A 11 39.75 2.95 -47.65
C ALA A 11 38.67 1.93 -47.24
N PHE A 12 39.05 0.96 -46.41
CA PHE A 12 38.09 0.27 -45.55
C PHE A 12 37.68 1.25 -44.45
N ILE A 13 36.75 2.15 -44.81
CA ILE A 13 35.82 2.68 -43.83
C ILE A 13 35.08 1.45 -43.32
N PHE A 14 35.34 1.04 -42.08
CA PHE A 14 34.36 0.29 -41.34
C PHE A 14 33.11 1.16 -41.31
N ILE A 15 32.18 0.91 -42.23
CA ILE A 15 30.82 1.38 -42.10
C ILE A 15 30.36 0.70 -40.83
N SER A 16 30.42 1.47 -39.73
CA SER A 16 29.65 1.23 -38.52
C SER A 16 28.31 0.68 -38.96
N CYS A 17 27.98 -0.51 -38.48
CA CYS A 17 26.60 -0.97 -38.53
C CYS A 17 25.73 0.18 -38.02
N ASP A 18 24.61 0.44 -38.70
CA ASP A 18 23.65 1.48 -38.37
C ASP A 18 23.18 1.26 -36.93
N ASP A 19 23.89 1.85 -35.96
CA ASP A 19 23.52 1.92 -34.56
C ASP A 19 22.32 2.86 -34.51
N LYS A 20 21.12 2.33 -34.78
CA LYS A 20 19.87 3.10 -34.64
C LYS A 20 19.73 3.49 -33.18
N GLU A 21 20.20 4.69 -32.86
CA GLU A 21 20.01 5.32 -31.57
C GLU A 21 18.56 5.81 -31.51
N TYR A 22 17.72 5.01 -30.86
CA TYR A 22 16.35 5.40 -30.57
C TYR A 22 16.37 6.43 -29.43
N PRO A 23 15.57 7.51 -29.52
CA PRO A 23 15.54 8.53 -28.49
C PRO A 23 15.12 7.93 -27.14
N PRO A 24 15.58 8.50 -26.02
CA PRO A 24 15.09 8.10 -24.72
C PRO A 24 13.64 8.55 -24.52
N HIS A 25 12.98 7.95 -23.55
CA HIS A 25 11.58 8.17 -23.21
C HIS A 25 11.41 8.51 -21.74
N ASP A 26 10.41 9.34 -21.44
CA ASP A 26 10.12 9.79 -20.10
C ASP A 26 9.06 8.93 -19.42
N ILE A 27 9.39 8.47 -18.22
CA ILE A 27 8.48 7.78 -17.31
C ILE A 27 8.11 8.75 -16.20
N GLN A 28 6.84 9.12 -16.14
CA GLN A 28 6.30 9.98 -15.10
C GLN A 28 5.39 9.15 -14.19
N ILE A 29 5.64 9.22 -12.89
CA ILE A 29 4.77 8.60 -11.89
C ILE A 29 4.14 9.65 -10.97
N SER A 30 2.91 9.39 -10.57
CA SER A 30 2.16 10.22 -9.60
C SER A 30 1.42 9.34 -8.60
N THR A 31 0.89 9.96 -7.54
CA THR A 31 0.11 9.27 -6.51
C THR A 31 -1.31 9.81 -6.43
N ILE A 32 -2.25 8.91 -6.15
CA ILE A 32 -3.57 9.22 -5.61
C ILE A 32 -3.71 8.51 -4.27
N GLY A 33 -4.12 9.22 -3.24
CA GLY A 33 -4.13 8.71 -1.87
C GLY A 33 -2.81 8.99 -1.15
N ASP A 34 -2.59 8.29 -0.04
CA ASP A 34 -1.47 8.56 0.86
C ASP A 34 -0.45 7.41 0.81
N GLY A 35 0.68 7.70 0.15
CA GLY A 35 1.79 6.79 -0.09
C GLY A 35 2.87 7.46 -0.93
N ASP A 36 4.02 6.81 -1.00
CA ASP A 36 5.21 7.29 -1.70
C ASP A 36 5.50 6.43 -2.93
N VAL A 37 6.18 7.03 -3.91
CA VAL A 37 6.56 6.37 -5.17
C VAL A 37 7.99 6.74 -5.58
N ASN A 38 8.64 5.84 -6.31
CA ASN A 38 9.97 6.05 -6.90
C ASN A 38 10.07 5.39 -8.28
N GLY A 39 10.98 5.88 -9.12
CA GLY A 39 11.27 5.33 -10.46
C GLY A 39 10.83 6.20 -11.64
N SER A 40 10.46 7.47 -11.40
CA SER A 40 10.34 8.44 -12.50
C SER A 40 11.71 8.74 -13.10
N GLY A 41 11.72 9.10 -14.38
CA GLY A 41 12.93 9.57 -15.05
C GLY A 41 12.92 9.32 -16.55
N THR A 42 14.04 9.68 -17.17
CA THR A 42 14.29 9.46 -18.60
C THR A 42 15.08 8.16 -18.78
N TYR A 43 14.55 7.25 -19.60
CA TYR A 43 15.11 5.92 -19.84
C TYR A 43 15.41 5.72 -21.32
N GLY A 44 16.54 5.08 -21.63
CA GLY A 44 16.86 4.73 -23.02
C GLY A 44 15.86 3.73 -23.60
N PHE A 45 15.64 3.78 -24.91
CA PHE A 45 14.79 2.83 -25.60
C PHE A 45 15.22 1.37 -25.36
N GLY A 46 14.27 0.50 -25.06
CA GLY A 46 14.48 -0.91 -24.73
C GLY A 46 15.18 -1.15 -23.39
N LYS A 47 15.48 -0.10 -22.61
CA LYS A 47 16.02 -0.26 -21.25
C LYS A 47 14.92 -0.59 -20.27
N ASN A 48 15.30 -1.27 -19.19
CA ASN A 48 14.39 -1.64 -18.14
C ASN A 48 14.18 -0.46 -17.16
N CYS A 49 12.93 -0.17 -16.86
CA CYS A 49 12.52 0.74 -15.79
C CYS A 49 11.91 -0.10 -14.66
N ILE A 50 12.23 0.27 -13.42
CA ILE A 50 11.64 -0.31 -12.21
C ILE A 50 11.04 0.85 -11.42
N ILE A 51 9.73 0.79 -11.21
CA ILE A 51 9.00 1.71 -10.34
C ILE A 51 8.55 0.98 -9.08
N SER A 52 8.44 1.72 -7.98
CA SER A 52 8.07 1.18 -6.67
C SER A 52 7.12 2.13 -5.95
N ALA A 53 6.19 1.57 -5.20
CA ALA A 53 5.19 2.26 -4.41
C ALA A 53 5.21 1.73 -2.97
N TRP A 54 4.99 2.61 -1.99
CA TRP A 54 4.86 2.24 -0.57
C TRP A 54 3.67 2.96 0.04
N ALA A 55 2.72 2.20 0.59
CA ALA A 55 1.58 2.79 1.27
C ALA A 55 1.99 3.38 2.62
N ASN A 56 1.52 4.59 2.93
CA ASN A 56 1.72 5.19 4.25
C ASN A 56 0.81 4.56 5.31
N ASP A 57 1.15 4.76 6.58
CA ASP A 57 0.43 4.22 7.75
C ASP A 57 -1.09 4.42 7.64
N GLY A 58 -1.82 3.31 7.59
CA GLY A 58 -3.29 3.30 7.50
C GLY A 58 -3.85 3.21 6.08
N ASN A 59 -2.99 3.16 5.05
CA ASN A 59 -3.39 2.97 3.66
C ASN A 59 -2.96 1.59 3.13
N GLY A 60 -3.55 1.20 2.01
CA GLY A 60 -3.16 0.04 1.23
C GLY A 60 -2.98 0.42 -0.25
N PHE A 61 -2.00 -0.18 -0.90
CA PHE A 61 -1.77 -0.03 -2.33
C PHE A 61 -2.83 -0.81 -3.13
N LEU A 62 -3.50 -0.13 -4.05
CA LEU A 62 -4.52 -0.74 -4.93
C LEU A 62 -3.94 -1.18 -6.28
N GLY A 63 -2.87 -0.52 -6.74
CA GLY A 63 -2.20 -0.84 -7.99
C GLY A 63 -1.67 0.38 -8.74
N TRP A 64 -0.91 0.07 -9.79
CA TRP A 64 -0.47 1.00 -10.82
C TRP A 64 -1.54 1.11 -11.90
N PHE A 65 -1.87 2.34 -12.27
CA PHE A 65 -2.85 2.66 -13.30
C PHE A 65 -2.21 3.45 -14.42
N GLU A 66 -2.65 3.22 -15.65
CA GLU A 66 -2.31 4.00 -16.84
C GLU A 66 -3.60 4.22 -17.64
N ASP A 67 -3.86 5.46 -18.05
CA ASP A 67 -5.11 5.86 -18.72
C ASP A 67 -6.39 5.41 -17.96
N GLY A 68 -6.33 5.45 -16.62
CA GLY A 68 -7.42 5.03 -15.73
C GLY A 68 -7.65 3.52 -15.64
N LYS A 69 -6.80 2.69 -16.29
CA LYS A 69 -6.89 1.23 -16.23
C LYS A 69 -5.83 0.67 -15.30
N LEU A 70 -6.22 -0.29 -14.46
CA LEU A 70 -5.29 -1.04 -13.62
C LEU A 70 -4.39 -1.90 -14.52
N ILE A 71 -3.08 -1.67 -14.44
CA ILE A 71 -2.08 -2.40 -15.23
C ILE A 71 -1.23 -3.35 -14.39
N ASN A 72 -1.05 -3.08 -13.10
CA ASN A 72 -0.32 -3.96 -12.19
C ASN A 72 -0.82 -3.78 -10.74
N LYS A 73 -0.91 -4.86 -9.98
CA LYS A 73 -1.28 -4.87 -8.55
C LYS A 73 -0.09 -4.94 -7.62
N GLU A 74 1.08 -5.29 -8.13
CA GLU A 74 2.30 -5.38 -7.33
C GLU A 74 2.91 -3.99 -7.11
N GLU A 75 3.38 -3.73 -5.89
CA GLU A 75 4.00 -2.45 -5.49
C GLU A 75 5.24 -2.13 -6.33
N VAL A 76 5.99 -3.17 -6.70
CA VAL A 76 7.14 -3.07 -7.59
C VAL A 76 6.73 -3.52 -8.99
N TYR A 77 6.92 -2.65 -9.98
CA TYR A 77 6.63 -2.95 -11.38
C TYR A 77 7.87 -2.69 -12.24
N SER A 78 8.31 -3.73 -12.95
CA SER A 78 9.41 -3.66 -13.92
C SER A 78 8.89 -3.86 -15.33
N PHE A 79 9.34 -3.03 -16.26
CA PHE A 79 8.98 -3.09 -17.68
C PHE A 79 10.04 -2.46 -18.58
N ASP A 80 10.04 -2.85 -19.85
CA ASP A 80 10.93 -2.27 -20.86
C ASP A 80 10.30 -1.02 -21.48
N VAL A 81 11.13 0.00 -21.71
CA VAL A 81 10.68 1.33 -22.15
C VAL A 81 10.77 1.47 -23.66
N TYR A 82 9.61 1.61 -24.32
CA TYR A 82 9.52 1.83 -25.77
C TYR A 82 8.78 3.11 -26.17
N LYS A 83 8.25 3.83 -25.19
CA LYS A 83 7.51 5.09 -25.34
C LYS A 83 7.42 5.79 -23.99
N ASP A 84 7.05 7.06 -24.02
CA ASP A 84 6.70 7.82 -22.82
C ASP A 84 5.48 7.20 -22.15
N ARG A 85 5.47 7.22 -20.81
CA ARG A 85 4.37 6.67 -20.01
C ARG A 85 4.11 7.53 -18.79
N THR A 86 2.82 7.63 -18.44
CA THR A 86 2.36 8.26 -17.21
C THR A 86 1.62 7.23 -16.39
N LEU A 87 2.14 6.89 -15.22
CA LEU A 87 1.58 5.89 -14.33
C LEU A 87 1.13 6.55 -13.03
N THR A 88 0.03 6.06 -12.46
CA THR A 88 -0.46 6.53 -11.17
C THR A 88 -0.53 5.38 -10.19
N ALA A 89 0.21 5.48 -9.09
CA ALA A 89 0.02 4.62 -7.93
C ALA A 89 -1.23 5.07 -7.19
N VAL A 90 -2.18 4.15 -6.98
CA VAL A 90 -3.41 4.45 -6.24
C VAL A 90 -3.36 3.75 -4.88
N PHE A 91 -3.57 4.53 -3.83
CA PHE A 91 -3.67 4.09 -2.45
C PHE A 91 -5.06 4.43 -1.89
N ALA A 92 -5.54 3.62 -0.94
CA ALA A 92 -6.79 3.87 -0.24
C ALA A 92 -6.70 3.52 1.24
N ASP A 93 -7.55 4.16 2.06
CA ASP A 93 -7.66 3.87 3.48
C ASP A 93 -7.92 2.38 3.73
N THR A 94 -7.12 1.78 4.60
CA THR A 94 -7.37 0.44 5.13
C THR A 94 -8.30 0.54 6.33
N ILE A 95 -9.43 -0.18 6.29
CA ILE A 95 -10.43 -0.17 7.37
C ILE A 95 -10.30 -1.44 8.23
N CYS A 96 -10.37 -1.27 9.55
CA CYS A 96 -10.44 -2.32 10.55
C CYS A 96 -11.80 -2.33 11.25
N SER A 97 -12.27 -3.51 11.62
CA SER A 97 -13.46 -3.67 12.46
C SER A 97 -13.09 -3.69 13.94
N VAL A 98 -13.74 -2.87 14.75
CA VAL A 98 -13.71 -2.97 16.21
C VAL A 98 -15.08 -3.40 16.70
N ARG A 99 -15.11 -4.46 17.51
CA ARG A 99 -16.33 -4.95 18.17
C ARG A 99 -16.16 -4.83 19.67
N ILE A 100 -17.13 -4.19 20.32
CA ILE A 100 -17.13 -4.01 21.77
C ILE A 100 -18.21 -4.91 22.36
N TYR A 101 -17.84 -5.61 23.42
CA TYR A 101 -18.67 -6.53 24.16
C TYR A 101 -18.78 -6.07 25.61
N ASP A 102 -19.99 -6.15 26.17
CA ASP A 102 -20.17 -6.06 27.61
C ASP A 102 -20.16 -7.47 28.20
N MET A 103 -19.40 -7.66 29.29
CA MET A 103 -19.41 -8.88 30.08
C MET A 103 -19.89 -8.57 31.49
N ARG A 104 -21.11 -9.01 31.81
CA ARG A 104 -21.77 -8.76 33.08
C ARG A 104 -21.80 -10.04 33.92
N SER A 105 -21.55 -9.90 35.23
CA SER A 105 -21.61 -11.03 36.16
C SER A 105 -23.06 -11.52 36.32
N GLY A 106 -23.33 -12.76 35.92
CA GLY A 106 -24.63 -13.43 36.14
C GLY A 106 -25.24 -14.11 34.92
N ASN A 107 -24.97 -13.61 33.70
CA ASN A 107 -25.62 -14.14 32.49
C ASN A 107 -24.66 -14.82 31.50
N GLY A 108 -23.34 -14.71 31.69
CA GLY A 108 -22.31 -15.39 30.88
C GLY A 108 -22.25 -14.99 29.39
N SER A 109 -23.24 -14.28 28.88
CA SER A 109 -23.37 -13.97 27.45
C SER A 109 -22.51 -12.79 27.05
N GLU A 110 -21.68 -13.00 26.03
CA GLU A 110 -21.07 -11.94 25.25
C GLU A 110 -22.17 -11.18 24.49
N VAL A 111 -22.46 -9.94 24.89
CA VAL A 111 -23.39 -9.09 24.13
C VAL A 111 -22.57 -8.09 23.33
N ILE A 112 -22.63 -8.18 21.99
CA ILE A 112 -22.07 -7.13 21.12
C ILE A 112 -22.93 -5.90 21.28
N VAL A 113 -22.33 -4.85 21.83
CA VAL A 113 -22.98 -3.58 22.12
C VAL A 113 -22.61 -2.51 21.10
N GLU A 114 -21.40 -2.58 20.54
CA GLU A 114 -20.94 -1.60 19.55
C GLU A 114 -20.14 -2.27 18.42
N ARG A 115 -20.35 -1.76 17.19
CA ARG A 115 -19.63 -2.16 15.98
C ARG A 115 -19.12 -0.90 15.31
N LEU A 116 -17.81 -0.82 15.13
CA LEU A 116 -17.14 0.34 14.56
C LEU A 116 -16.25 -0.10 13.40
N ASN A 117 -16.29 0.65 12.31
CA ASN A 117 -15.36 0.54 11.20
C ASN A 117 -14.46 1.77 11.25
N VAL A 118 -13.17 1.54 11.41
CA VAL A 118 -12.19 2.59 11.72
C VAL A 118 -10.96 2.45 10.85
N ARG A 119 -10.27 3.57 10.58
CA ARG A 119 -9.04 3.55 9.78
C ARG A 119 -7.92 2.87 10.56
N LYS A 120 -7.18 1.99 9.90
CA LYS A 120 -5.97 1.36 10.43
C LYS A 120 -4.93 2.45 10.76
N GLY A 121 -4.09 2.19 11.76
CA GLY A 121 -2.98 3.07 12.13
C GLY A 121 -3.39 4.34 12.89
N LYS A 122 -4.69 4.56 13.17
CA LYS A 122 -5.18 5.72 13.94
C LYS A 122 -5.55 5.35 15.37
N PHE A 123 -5.49 6.34 16.27
CA PHE A 123 -5.94 6.22 17.65
C PHE A 123 -7.44 6.51 17.77
N TYR A 124 -8.14 5.68 18.53
CA TYR A 124 -9.57 5.83 18.82
C TYR A 124 -9.82 5.82 20.32
N ASN A 125 -10.75 6.67 20.76
CA ASN A 125 -11.18 6.75 22.14
C ASN A 125 -12.37 5.82 22.37
N PHE A 126 -12.29 5.00 23.40
CA PHE A 126 -13.38 4.11 23.83
C PHE A 126 -13.76 4.44 25.25
N LYS A 127 -15.07 4.48 25.52
CA LYS A 127 -15.62 4.85 26.82
C LYS A 127 -16.43 3.70 27.40
N ALA A 128 -16.19 3.41 28.67
CA ALA A 128 -17.06 2.57 29.46
C ALA A 128 -18.02 3.47 30.23
N VAL A 129 -19.31 3.27 30.03
CA VAL A 129 -20.35 3.96 30.81
C VAL A 129 -21.08 2.88 31.60
N PRO A 130 -20.86 2.77 32.92
CA PRO A 130 -21.63 1.87 33.75
C PRO A 130 -23.12 2.19 33.64
N SER A 131 -23.94 1.16 33.47
CA SER A 131 -25.39 1.26 33.56
C SER A 131 -25.86 0.52 34.81
N GLY A 132 -26.60 1.18 35.69
CA GLY A 132 -27.18 0.55 36.88
C GLY A 132 -26.21 0.44 38.06
N SER A 133 -26.32 -0.63 38.84
CA SER A 133 -25.55 -0.85 40.08
C SER A 133 -24.22 -1.59 39.88
N GLU A 134 -23.82 -1.83 38.63
CA GLU A 134 -22.62 -2.61 38.33
C GLU A 134 -21.38 -1.72 38.29
N SER A 135 -20.30 -2.18 38.94
CA SER A 135 -18.99 -1.55 38.91
C SER A 135 -18.20 -2.01 37.69
N PHE A 136 -17.69 -1.04 36.92
CA PHE A 136 -16.74 -1.32 35.85
C PHE A 136 -15.40 -1.79 36.42
N THR A 137 -14.87 -2.88 35.87
CA THR A 137 -13.64 -3.53 36.38
C THR A 137 -12.46 -3.43 35.42
N GLY A 138 -12.73 -3.02 34.18
CA GLY A 138 -11.71 -2.77 33.17
C GLY A 138 -12.10 -3.17 31.76
N TRP A 139 -11.23 -2.76 30.84
CA TRP A 139 -11.18 -3.17 29.46
C TRP A 139 -10.28 -4.40 29.31
N TYR A 140 -10.67 -5.33 28.44
CA TYR A 140 -9.95 -6.57 28.20
C TYR A 140 -9.88 -6.87 26.70
N ASP A 141 -8.84 -7.62 26.29
CA ASP A 141 -8.68 -8.12 24.93
C ASP A 141 -9.40 -9.46 24.69
N GLU A 142 -9.29 -10.00 23.48
CA GLU A 142 -9.86 -11.30 23.11
C GLU A 142 -9.29 -12.50 23.89
N SER A 143 -8.07 -12.38 24.42
CA SER A 143 -7.47 -13.38 25.30
C SER A 143 -7.81 -13.16 26.77
N MET A 144 -8.73 -12.23 27.06
CA MET A 144 -9.16 -11.85 28.41
C MET A 144 -8.02 -11.27 29.27
N ASN A 145 -6.97 -10.74 28.65
CA ASN A 145 -5.97 -9.95 29.36
C ASN A 145 -6.50 -8.55 29.62
N LYS A 146 -6.28 -8.03 30.83
CA LYS A 146 -6.69 -6.68 31.19
C LYS A 146 -5.83 -5.66 30.46
N ILE A 147 -6.48 -4.77 29.71
CA ILE A 147 -5.85 -3.65 29.01
C ILE A 147 -5.74 -2.44 29.95
N SER A 148 -6.85 -2.05 30.60
CA SER A 148 -6.88 -0.90 31.51
C SER A 148 -8.04 -1.00 32.49
N LYS A 149 -7.95 -0.26 33.61
CA LYS A 149 -9.05 0.00 34.55
C LYS A 149 -9.74 1.34 34.30
N ASP A 150 -9.18 2.18 33.45
CA ASP A 150 -9.72 3.51 33.17
C ASP A 150 -11.00 3.40 32.34
N PHE A 151 -11.97 4.27 32.64
CA PHE A 151 -13.23 4.32 31.92
C PHE A 151 -13.04 4.71 30.46
N ASP A 152 -12.20 5.72 30.24
CA ASP A 152 -11.84 6.23 28.93
C ASP A 152 -10.45 5.72 28.56
N ILE A 153 -10.34 5.02 27.43
CA ILE A 153 -9.08 4.53 26.90
C ILE A 153 -8.85 5.01 25.49
N GLN A 154 -7.59 5.15 25.10
CA GLN A 154 -7.19 5.43 23.73
C GLN A 154 -6.34 4.28 23.19
N ILE A 155 -6.73 3.71 22.05
CA ILE A 155 -6.02 2.56 21.43
C ILE A 155 -5.72 2.87 19.97
N LYS A 156 -4.47 2.62 19.53
CA LYS A 156 -4.11 2.57 18.10
C LYS A 156 -4.65 1.28 17.48
N ILE A 157 -5.44 1.40 16.42
CA ILE A 157 -6.05 0.24 15.75
C ILE A 157 -5.19 -0.19 14.57
N GLU A 158 -4.40 -1.25 14.75
CA GLU A 158 -3.54 -1.81 13.70
C GLU A 158 -4.15 -3.01 12.97
N LYS A 159 -5.21 -3.58 13.56
CA LYS A 159 -5.92 -4.75 13.05
C LYS A 159 -7.33 -4.80 13.61
N ASN A 160 -8.15 -5.67 13.04
CA ASN A 160 -9.45 -6.02 13.61
C ASN A 160 -9.31 -6.38 15.10
N ARG A 161 -10.18 -5.81 15.93
CA ARG A 161 -10.06 -5.92 17.40
C ARG A 161 -11.41 -6.22 18.04
N LYS A 162 -11.38 -7.09 19.05
CA LYS A 162 -12.46 -7.22 20.02
C LYS A 162 -12.03 -6.58 21.33
N LEU A 163 -12.92 -5.81 21.93
CA LEU A 163 -12.73 -5.20 23.24
C LEU A 163 -13.86 -5.63 24.16
N TYR A 164 -13.51 -5.97 25.39
CA TYR A 164 -14.46 -6.44 26.38
C TYR A 164 -14.49 -5.46 27.55
N ARG A 165 -15.64 -4.86 27.82
CA ARG A 165 -15.90 -4.10 29.04
C ARG A 165 -16.46 -5.05 30.08
N ARG A 166 -15.77 -5.24 31.21
CA ARG A 166 -16.26 -6.13 32.27
C ARG A 166 -16.86 -5.36 33.42
N PHE A 167 -18.03 -5.80 33.87
CA PHE A 167 -18.78 -5.21 34.97
C PHE A 167 -19.10 -6.28 36.03
N GLN A 168 -19.05 -5.89 37.31
CA GLN A 168 -19.36 -6.75 38.46
C GLN A 168 -20.36 -6.05 39.38
N ARG A 169 -21.24 -6.81 40.04
CA ARG A 169 -22.11 -6.28 41.09
C ARG A 169 -21.32 -6.02 42.38
#